data_AF-A0A8T9BHR3-F1
#
_entry.id   AF-A0A8T9BHR3-F1
#
_cell.length_a   1.000
_cell.length_b   1.000
_cell.length_c   1.000
_cell.angle_alpha   90.00
_cell.angle_beta   90.00
_cell.angle_gamma   90.00
#
_symmetry.space_group_name_H-M   'P 1'
#
loop_
_entity.id
_entity.type
_entity.pdbx_description
1 polymer ?
#
loop_
_entity_poly.entity_id
_entity_poly.type
_entity_poly.pdbx_seq_one_letter_code
_entity_poly.pdbx_strand_id
1 'polypeptide(L)'
;MQEPENIPESFKNVQHSLGSYIKQRQEATHIRRVLAAHLESALDPDGQHPLPRPLSLIDASCNIESTPHGVRGLQKEYLRCVRANITARREYAQTCKAHQVKGQDHACASLGNDTLGDPMEGFLGLVKQQQKHEVLCIIQDYLDVLSQKPTAAPEFLDLKEVLKDVESLPQVPPEVLRVSGTQQRSGGVDLKDLVDQLEKSVLRAKLLLKREQRLLAKVKSEHDNPPVNEAGRLQALGTARNELINWIEAELSRAGESSPDEDDVNTIANPEKKGTGCIDGQLATIQQQYSQYTKARQKLVLTVTGRLQHEAQITLDEEPDLAVESLDSRGVDDMSHVVYPYLEELVAVANEQKAIIQLKSHLTINLAKQFKASNQCLERLAHESHLLPAYPMPTGSSHRKGLSLESSFGDEISKHEKPDSSRRARAWVYASESAANVMKEEILEKLEQGSMAIDETRQTMLELQRLLGDDTEVIRGEKDEDSLTKKETTNSKDIWSIIDGSLGVIKQGDRAVA
;
A
#
# COMPACT_ATOMS: atom_id res chain seq x y z
N MET A 1 -45.19 -5.00 -38.95
CA MET A 1 -43.85 -4.37 -38.98
C MET A 1 -42.85 -5.50 -38.84
N GLN A 2 -41.96 -5.61 -39.82
CA GLN A 2 -41.01 -6.71 -39.99
C GLN A 2 -39.99 -6.76 -38.85
N GLU A 3 -39.79 -7.95 -38.29
CA GLU A 3 -38.71 -8.24 -37.34
C GLU A 3 -37.39 -8.35 -38.10
N PRO A 4 -36.33 -7.62 -37.71
CA PRO A 4 -35.00 -7.90 -38.21
C PRO A 4 -34.37 -9.07 -37.44
N GLU A 5 -34.35 -10.23 -38.10
CA GLU A 5 -33.53 -11.39 -37.76
C GLU A 5 -32.04 -11.07 -37.85
N ASN A 6 -31.40 -10.75 -36.71
CA ASN A 6 -30.06 -11.20 -36.29
C ASN A 6 -29.56 -10.34 -35.11
N ILE A 7 -30.05 -10.68 -33.93
CA ILE A 7 -29.51 -10.15 -32.68
C ILE A 7 -28.57 -11.22 -32.10
N PRO A 8 -27.29 -10.91 -31.82
CA PRO A 8 -26.33 -11.86 -31.23
C PRO A 8 -26.89 -12.52 -29.96
N GLU A 9 -26.60 -13.81 -29.75
CA GLU A 9 -27.11 -14.56 -28.59
C GLU A 9 -26.78 -13.91 -27.25
N SER A 10 -25.62 -13.25 -27.16
CA SER A 10 -25.22 -12.44 -26.00
C SER A 10 -26.21 -11.31 -25.70
N PHE A 11 -26.72 -10.65 -26.73
CA PHE A 11 -27.70 -9.58 -26.59
C PHE A 11 -29.09 -10.13 -26.27
N LYS A 12 -29.47 -11.32 -26.78
CA LYS A 12 -30.70 -12.01 -26.35
C LYS A 12 -30.64 -12.41 -24.87
N ASN A 13 -29.50 -12.90 -24.39
CA ASN A 13 -29.29 -13.24 -22.98
C ASN A 13 -29.35 -12.01 -22.08
N VAL A 14 -28.74 -10.90 -22.51
CA VAL A 14 -28.82 -9.61 -21.82
C VAL A 14 -30.24 -9.04 -21.87
N GLN A 15 -30.94 -9.15 -22.99
CA GLN A 15 -32.33 -8.71 -23.12
C GLN A 15 -33.29 -9.58 -22.29
N HIS A 16 -33.05 -10.88 -22.15
CA HIS A 16 -33.80 -11.75 -21.25
C HIS A 16 -33.52 -11.42 -19.78
N SER A 17 -32.26 -11.16 -19.40
CA SER A 17 -31.93 -10.78 -18.02
C SER A 17 -32.51 -9.40 -17.65
N LEU A 18 -32.38 -8.44 -18.57
CA LEU A 18 -32.91 -7.09 -18.41
C LEU A 18 -34.42 -7.00 -18.66
N GLY A 19 -35.05 -7.97 -19.33
CA GLY A 19 -36.47 -7.95 -19.66
C GLY A 19 -37.38 -7.91 -18.43
N SER A 20 -36.93 -8.47 -17.31
CA SER A 20 -37.62 -8.33 -16.02
C SER A 20 -37.60 -6.89 -15.48
N TYR A 21 -36.56 -6.12 -15.81
CA TYR A 21 -36.31 -4.73 -15.37
C TYR A 21 -36.71 -3.66 -16.40
N ILE A 22 -36.85 -4.01 -17.68
CA ILE A 22 -37.31 -3.12 -18.76
C ILE A 22 -38.84 -3.17 -18.80
N LYS A 23 -39.48 -2.14 -18.27
CA LYS A 23 -40.95 -1.98 -18.28
C LYS A 23 -41.40 -1.04 -19.40
N GLN A 24 -42.56 -1.30 -19.98
CA GLN A 24 -43.15 -0.39 -20.97
C GLN A 24 -43.48 0.96 -20.31
N ARG A 25 -43.45 2.07 -21.06
CA ARG A 25 -43.73 3.41 -20.52
C ARG A 25 -45.05 3.47 -19.74
N GLN A 26 -46.08 2.77 -20.19
CA GLN A 26 -47.38 2.71 -19.53
C GLN A 26 -47.29 1.98 -18.17
N GLU A 27 -46.67 0.80 -18.13
CA GLU A 27 -46.40 0.06 -16.90
C GLU A 27 -45.58 0.88 -15.92
N ALA A 28 -44.53 1.57 -16.39
CA ALA A 28 -43.72 2.44 -15.55
C ALA A 28 -44.54 3.60 -14.96
N THR A 29 -45.46 4.20 -15.72
CA THR A 29 -46.38 5.22 -15.18
C THR A 29 -47.41 4.65 -14.22
N HIS A 30 -47.83 3.40 -14.40
CA HIS A 30 -48.74 2.72 -13.48
C HIS A 30 -48.03 2.39 -12.16
N ILE A 31 -46.84 1.80 -12.22
CA ILE A 31 -45.99 1.51 -11.06
C ILE A 31 -45.69 2.80 -10.29
N ARG A 32 -45.31 3.90 -10.96
CA ARG A 32 -45.09 5.20 -10.30
C ARG A 32 -46.35 5.72 -9.60
N ARG A 33 -47.54 5.55 -10.18
CA ARG A 33 -48.81 5.94 -9.56
C ARG A 33 -49.13 5.09 -8.32
N VAL A 34 -48.94 3.77 -8.41
CA VAL A 34 -49.14 2.84 -7.29
C VAL A 34 -48.16 3.13 -6.17
N LEU A 35 -46.87 3.34 -6.48
CA LEU A 35 -45.86 3.71 -5.49
C LEU A 35 -46.14 5.07 -4.87
N ALA A 36 -46.56 6.07 -5.65
CA ALA A 36 -46.96 7.37 -5.12
C ALA A 36 -48.12 7.23 -4.13
N ALA A 37 -49.16 6.46 -4.47
CA ALA A 37 -50.29 6.21 -3.57
C ALA A 37 -49.87 5.43 -2.30
N HIS A 38 -48.98 4.44 -2.43
CA HIS A 38 -48.47 3.69 -1.28
C HIS A 38 -47.61 4.57 -0.37
N LEU A 39 -46.77 5.44 -0.94
CA LEU A 39 -45.97 6.39 -0.16
C LEU A 39 -46.85 7.43 0.52
N GLU A 40 -47.85 7.98 -0.18
CA GLU A 40 -48.86 8.87 0.40
C GLU A 40 -49.54 8.19 1.61
N SER A 41 -49.95 6.93 1.50
CA SER A 41 -50.55 6.17 2.62
C SER A 41 -49.60 5.87 3.79
N ALA A 42 -48.28 5.80 3.53
CA ALA A 42 -47.29 5.51 4.57
C ALA A 42 -46.78 6.77 5.28
N LEU A 43 -46.87 7.92 4.61
CA LEU A 43 -46.46 9.23 5.13
C LEU A 43 -47.61 9.94 5.88
N ASP A 44 -48.87 9.69 5.52
CA ASP A 44 -50.04 10.31 6.15
C ASP A 44 -51.11 9.25 6.52
N PRO A 45 -50.93 8.50 7.63
CA PRO A 45 -51.91 7.51 8.07
C PRO A 45 -53.21 8.14 8.58
N ASP A 46 -53.19 9.42 8.98
CA ASP A 46 -54.30 10.10 9.66
C ASP A 46 -54.95 11.22 8.83
N GLY A 47 -54.45 11.52 7.63
CA GLY A 47 -55.05 12.45 6.66
C GLY A 47 -54.98 13.94 7.04
N GLN A 48 -54.06 14.33 7.93
CA GLN A 48 -54.07 15.67 8.54
C GLN A 48 -53.13 16.68 7.85
N HIS A 49 -52.17 16.23 7.04
CA HIS A 49 -51.20 17.12 6.42
C HIS A 49 -50.99 16.79 4.93
N PRO A 50 -51.55 17.58 3.99
CA PRO A 50 -51.31 17.36 2.57
C PRO A 50 -49.81 17.55 2.27
N LEU A 51 -49.15 16.44 1.91
CA LEU A 51 -47.74 16.41 1.56
C LEU A 51 -47.46 17.28 0.32
N PRO A 52 -46.39 18.08 0.30
CA PRO A 52 -46.02 18.87 -0.87
C PRO A 52 -45.61 17.94 -2.02
N ARG A 53 -46.27 18.05 -3.18
CA ARG A 53 -45.81 17.45 -4.43
C ARG A 53 -44.78 18.36 -5.10
N PRO A 54 -43.69 17.81 -5.67
CA PRO A 54 -43.32 16.40 -5.76
C PRO A 54 -42.71 15.84 -4.47
N LEU A 55 -42.95 14.54 -4.19
CA LEU A 55 -42.41 13.77 -3.04
C LEU A 55 -40.87 13.79 -2.93
N SER A 56 -40.17 14.31 -3.94
CA SER A 56 -38.72 14.52 -3.95
C SER A 56 -38.25 15.67 -3.05
N LEU A 57 -39.17 16.48 -2.51
CA LEU A 57 -38.87 17.63 -1.66
C LEU A 57 -39.14 17.37 -0.17
N ILE A 58 -39.42 16.13 0.22
CA ILE A 58 -39.67 15.77 1.62
C ILE A 58 -38.33 15.70 2.35
N ASP A 59 -38.25 16.41 3.48
CA ASP A 59 -37.08 16.42 4.35
C ASP A 59 -36.89 15.04 5.02
N ALA A 60 -35.64 14.57 5.12
CA ALA A 60 -35.29 13.25 5.64
C ALA A 60 -35.53 13.10 7.16
N SER A 61 -36.13 14.11 7.78
CA SER A 61 -36.46 14.21 9.20
C SER A 61 -37.83 13.59 9.57
N CYS A 62 -38.63 13.15 8.59
CA CYS A 62 -39.88 12.44 8.86
C CYS A 62 -39.60 11.06 9.50
N ASN A 63 -39.79 10.97 10.82
CA ASN A 63 -39.67 9.74 11.59
C ASN A 63 -40.88 8.84 11.30
N ILE A 64 -40.77 7.99 10.27
CA ILE A 64 -41.79 6.98 9.93
C ILE A 64 -41.62 5.81 10.91
N GLU A 65 -42.18 5.93 12.11
CA GLU A 65 -42.19 4.85 13.11
C GLU A 65 -43.22 3.76 12.80
N SER A 66 -44.23 4.08 11.99
CA SER A 66 -45.26 3.13 11.60
C SER A 66 -44.71 2.12 10.60
N THR A 67 -44.56 0.85 11.02
CA THR A 67 -44.39 -0.26 10.09
C THR A 67 -45.59 -0.28 9.14
N PRO A 68 -45.40 -0.10 7.82
CA PRO A 68 -46.50 -0.28 6.89
C PRO A 68 -46.99 -1.72 7.02
N HIS A 69 -48.26 -1.89 7.39
CA HIS A 69 -48.88 -3.20 7.54
C HIS A 69 -48.95 -3.84 6.15
N GLY A 70 -48.07 -4.80 5.86
CA GLY A 70 -48.02 -5.49 4.57
C GLY A 70 -46.63 -5.88 4.05
N VAL A 71 -45.55 -5.40 4.67
CA VAL A 71 -44.18 -5.72 4.23
C VAL A 71 -43.83 -7.18 4.56
N ARG A 72 -43.71 -8.03 3.54
CA ARG A 72 -43.34 -9.45 3.65
C ARG A 72 -41.98 -9.75 2.99
N GLY A 73 -41.30 -10.79 3.48
CA GLY A 73 -40.05 -11.29 2.90
C GLY A 73 -38.86 -10.35 3.06
N LEU A 74 -38.05 -10.24 2.01
CA LEU A 74 -36.76 -9.52 1.98
C LEU A 74 -36.88 -8.05 2.42
N GLN A 75 -37.97 -7.37 2.07
CA GLN A 75 -38.17 -5.97 2.45
C GLN A 75 -38.31 -5.80 3.97
N LYS A 76 -38.91 -6.78 4.67
CA LYS A 76 -39.02 -6.77 6.15
C LYS A 76 -37.65 -6.94 6.79
N GLU A 77 -36.85 -7.84 6.24
CA GLU A 77 -35.48 -8.08 6.71
C GLU A 77 -34.58 -6.87 6.46
N TYR A 78 -34.68 -6.25 5.28
CA TYR A 78 -34.00 -5.00 4.97
C TYR A 78 -34.37 -3.89 5.97
N LEU A 79 -35.66 -3.68 6.24
CA LEU A 79 -36.10 -2.68 7.22
C LEU A 79 -35.60 -3.00 8.65
N ARG A 80 -35.56 -4.29 9.03
CA ARG A 80 -34.96 -4.72 10.30
C ARG A 80 -33.47 -4.36 10.35
N CYS A 81 -32.71 -4.66 9.30
CA CYS A 81 -31.30 -4.35 9.21
C CYS A 81 -31.03 -2.84 9.21
N VAL A 82 -31.83 -2.05 8.50
CA VAL A 82 -31.71 -0.57 8.50
C VAL A 82 -31.98 -0.01 9.89
N ARG A 83 -33.01 -0.49 10.58
CA ARG A 83 -33.30 -0.08 11.96
C ARG A 83 -32.16 -0.45 12.91
N ALA A 84 -31.65 -1.68 12.82
CA ALA A 84 -30.50 -2.13 13.59
C ALA A 84 -29.23 -1.30 13.29
N ASN A 85 -29.04 -0.89 12.04
CA ASN A 85 -27.93 -0.01 11.68
C ASN A 85 -28.08 1.39 12.28
N ILE A 86 -29.29 1.95 12.23
CA ILE A 86 -29.59 3.26 12.82
C ILE A 86 -29.39 3.20 14.35
N THR A 87 -29.84 2.14 15.03
CA THR A 87 -29.62 1.98 16.47
C THR A 87 -28.14 1.83 16.79
N ALA A 88 -27.41 0.99 16.05
CA ALA A 88 -25.96 0.81 16.23
C ALA A 88 -25.19 2.13 16.01
N ARG A 89 -25.57 2.95 15.02
CA ARG A 89 -24.97 4.27 14.80
C ARG A 89 -25.24 5.23 15.97
N ARG A 90 -26.44 5.20 16.54
CA ARG A 90 -26.77 6.04 17.72
C ARG A 90 -25.98 5.58 18.94
N GLU A 91 -25.90 4.28 19.18
CA GLU A 91 -25.10 3.70 20.27
C GLU A 91 -23.63 4.04 20.12
N TYR A 92 -23.06 3.89 18.91
CA TYR A 92 -21.70 4.32 18.62
C TYR A 92 -21.48 5.81 18.87
N ALA A 93 -22.39 6.67 18.42
CA ALA A 93 -22.30 8.11 18.70
C ALA A 93 -22.38 8.43 20.20
N GLN A 94 -23.17 7.67 20.96
CA GLN A 94 -23.25 7.80 22.43
C GLN A 94 -21.96 7.31 23.11
N THR A 95 -21.39 6.18 22.70
CA THR A 95 -20.14 5.67 23.26
C THR A 95 -18.95 6.57 22.91
N CYS A 96 -18.87 7.10 21.69
CA CYS A 96 -17.89 8.11 21.32
C CYS A 96 -17.97 9.35 22.22
N LYS A 97 -19.18 9.88 22.46
CA LYS A 97 -19.38 11.00 23.38
C LYS A 97 -18.98 10.66 24.81
N ALA A 98 -19.32 9.46 25.30
CA ALA A 98 -18.95 9.00 26.64
C ALA A 98 -17.43 8.85 26.83
N HIS A 99 -16.72 8.37 25.81
CA HIS A 99 -15.25 8.29 25.83
C HIS A 99 -14.58 9.66 25.74
N GLN A 100 -15.17 10.60 24.99
CA GLN A 100 -14.66 11.97 24.91
C GLN A 100 -14.78 12.72 26.24
N VAL A 101 -15.86 12.51 26.99
CA VAL A 101 -16.05 13.09 28.33
C VAL A 101 -15.10 12.45 29.37
N LYS A 102 -14.95 11.11 29.37
CA LYS A 102 -14.03 10.43 30.29
C LYS A 102 -12.54 10.72 30.02
N GLY A 103 -12.18 11.05 28.78
CA GLY A 103 -10.81 11.46 28.43
C GLY A 103 -10.41 12.83 28.99
N GLN A 104 -11.38 13.68 29.33
CA GLN A 104 -11.14 15.01 29.91
C GLN A 104 -10.88 14.95 31.43
N ASP A 105 -11.55 14.05 32.15
CA ASP A 105 -11.41 13.93 33.61
C ASP A 105 -10.07 13.31 34.05
N HIS A 106 -9.43 12.50 33.20
CA HIS A 106 -8.12 11.88 33.48
C HIS A 106 -6.92 12.66 32.91
N ALA A 107 -7.13 13.67 32.07
CA ALA A 107 -6.04 14.46 31.47
C ALA A 107 -5.58 15.65 32.34
N CYS A 108 -6.30 16.01 33.41
CA CYS A 108 -6.04 17.24 34.16
C CYS A 108 -5.04 17.13 35.32
N ALA A 109 -4.36 15.99 35.51
CA ALA A 109 -3.46 15.79 36.66
C ALA A 109 -1.96 15.66 36.32
N SER A 110 -1.54 15.63 35.05
CA SER A 110 -0.11 15.49 34.76
C SER A 110 0.28 15.98 33.37
N LEU A 111 0.07 17.25 33.07
CA LEU A 111 0.91 17.96 32.12
C LEU A 111 1.19 19.35 32.68
N GLY A 112 2.38 19.47 33.28
CA GLY A 112 2.99 20.78 33.47
C GLY A 112 3.04 21.49 32.12
N ASN A 113 2.81 22.79 32.18
CA ASN A 113 3.00 23.74 31.10
C ASN A 113 4.15 23.32 30.17
N ASP A 114 3.84 23.04 28.91
CA ASP A 114 4.52 23.68 27.80
C ASP A 114 3.88 23.32 26.47
N THR A 115 3.77 24.36 25.65
CA THR A 115 3.40 24.39 24.23
C THR A 115 1.95 24.14 23.87
N LEU A 116 1.38 25.18 23.27
CA LEU A 116 0.26 25.17 22.33
C LEU A 116 0.64 24.32 21.10
N GLY A 117 0.92 23.03 21.30
CA GLY A 117 1.18 22.06 20.25
C GLY A 117 -0.10 21.75 19.51
N ASP A 118 -0.03 21.77 18.17
CA ASP A 118 -1.14 21.50 17.27
C ASP A 118 -1.90 20.23 17.71
N PRO A 119 -3.23 20.26 17.94
CA PRO A 119 -4.03 19.09 18.32
C PRO A 119 -3.81 17.88 17.40
N MET A 120 -3.39 18.14 16.16
CA MET A 120 -3.03 17.11 15.20
C MET A 120 -1.77 16.31 15.59
N GLU A 121 -0.78 16.94 16.22
CA GLU A 121 0.44 16.27 16.70
C GLU A 121 0.12 15.34 17.89
N GLY A 122 -0.78 15.77 18.78
CA GLY A 122 -1.32 14.92 19.85
C GLY A 122 -2.08 13.70 19.30
N PHE A 123 -2.93 13.90 18.29
CA PHE A 123 -3.62 12.80 17.61
C PHE A 123 -2.65 11.85 16.91
N LEU A 124 -1.62 12.37 16.23
CA LEU A 124 -0.62 11.57 15.56
C LEU A 124 0.23 10.75 16.55
N GLY A 125 0.52 11.33 17.72
CA GLY A 125 1.16 10.64 18.85
C GLY A 125 0.30 9.49 19.37
N LEU A 126 -1.01 9.72 19.55
CA LEU A 126 -1.96 8.71 20.00
C LEU A 126 -2.07 7.55 19.00
N VAL A 127 -2.18 7.84 17.69
CA VAL A 127 -2.25 6.81 16.64
C VAL A 127 -0.96 5.99 16.60
N LYS A 128 0.21 6.63 16.70
CA LYS A 128 1.49 5.92 16.79
C LYS A 128 1.55 5.02 18.03
N GLN A 129 1.00 5.46 19.15
CA GLN A 129 0.95 4.66 20.38
C GLN A 129 -0.01 3.47 20.25
N GLN A 130 -1.17 3.66 19.64
CA GLN A 130 -2.11 2.57 19.34
C GLN A 130 -1.47 1.53 18.42
N GLN A 131 -0.81 1.96 17.35
CA GLN A 131 -0.10 1.06 16.43
C GLN A 131 1.00 0.26 17.14
N LYS A 132 1.76 0.90 18.03
CA LYS A 132 2.76 0.20 18.85
C LYS A 132 2.13 -0.81 19.78
N HIS A 133 1.00 -0.48 20.39
CA HIS A 133 0.27 -1.38 21.28
C HIS A 133 -0.24 -2.61 20.52
N GLU A 134 -0.82 -2.43 19.34
CA GLU A 134 -1.25 -3.54 18.48
C GLU A 134 -0.09 -4.46 18.11
N VAL A 135 1.06 -3.90 17.73
CA VAL A 135 2.26 -4.69 17.43
C VAL A 135 2.73 -5.48 18.65
N LEU A 136 2.69 -4.88 19.85
CA LEU A 136 3.09 -5.56 21.08
C LEU A 136 2.10 -6.68 21.46
N CYS A 137 0.80 -6.47 21.28
CA CYS A 137 -0.20 -7.52 21.48
C CYS A 137 0.04 -8.69 20.53
N ILE A 138 0.31 -8.42 19.25
CA ILE A 138 0.64 -9.46 18.27
C ILE A 138 1.89 -10.24 18.70
N ILE A 139 2.95 -9.54 19.13
CA ILE A 139 4.17 -10.20 19.61
C ILE A 139 3.88 -11.06 20.84
N GLN A 140 3.08 -10.56 21.78
CA GLN A 140 2.67 -11.30 22.97
C GLN A 140 1.86 -12.55 22.59
N ASP A 141 0.89 -12.42 21.68
CA ASP A 141 0.10 -13.56 21.19
C ASP A 141 1.01 -14.63 20.56
N TYR A 142 2.01 -14.22 19.76
CA TYR A 142 2.98 -15.15 19.19
C TYR A 142 3.89 -15.79 20.26
N LEU A 143 4.29 -15.04 21.28
CA LEU A 143 5.06 -15.57 22.41
C LEU A 143 4.22 -16.56 23.23
N ASP A 144 2.93 -16.28 23.43
CA ASP A 144 2.00 -17.17 24.11
C ASP A 144 1.78 -18.45 23.29
N VAL A 145 1.61 -18.35 21.97
CA VAL A 145 1.53 -19.52 21.07
C VAL A 145 2.83 -20.33 21.08
N LEU A 146 3.99 -19.66 21.10
CA LEU A 146 5.30 -20.32 21.17
C LEU A 146 5.51 -21.03 22.51
N SER A 147 5.11 -20.40 23.62
CA SER A 147 5.20 -21.00 24.96
C SER A 147 4.27 -22.21 25.15
N GLN A 148 3.15 -22.26 24.42
CA GLN A 148 2.26 -23.41 24.37
C GLN A 148 2.78 -24.57 23.51
N LYS A 149 3.85 -24.38 22.72
CA LYS A 149 4.47 -25.49 21.97
C LYS A 149 5.32 -26.35 22.92
N PRO A 150 5.20 -27.69 22.84
CA PRO A 150 5.96 -28.61 23.71
C PRO A 150 7.48 -28.45 23.56
N THR A 151 7.96 -27.91 22.42
CA THR A 151 9.38 -27.61 22.16
C THR A 151 9.93 -26.43 22.97
N ALA A 152 9.07 -25.57 23.54
CA ALA A 152 9.48 -24.43 24.36
C ALA A 152 9.55 -24.75 25.86
N ALA A 153 9.11 -25.95 26.28
CA ALA A 153 9.31 -26.41 27.65
C ALA A 153 10.81 -26.63 27.89
N PRO A 154 11.39 -26.15 29.01
CA PRO A 154 12.82 -26.32 29.31
C PRO A 154 13.23 -27.80 29.43
N GLU A 155 12.26 -28.69 29.61
CA GLU A 155 12.42 -30.13 29.75
C GLU A 155 12.50 -30.85 28.39
N PHE A 156 12.04 -30.23 27.28
CA PHE A 156 12.05 -30.83 25.94
C PHE A 156 13.47 -30.97 25.35
N LEU A 157 14.40 -30.13 25.82
CA LEU A 157 15.83 -30.21 25.47
C LEU A 157 16.65 -31.00 26.50
N ASP A 158 16.03 -31.50 27.58
CA ASP A 158 16.73 -32.36 28.52
C ASP A 158 16.85 -33.76 27.91
N LEU A 159 18.02 -34.03 27.32
CA LEU A 159 18.32 -35.32 26.69
C LEU A 159 18.04 -36.51 27.60
N LYS A 160 18.05 -36.32 28.94
CA LYS A 160 17.76 -37.38 29.90
C LYS A 160 16.29 -37.78 29.96
N GLU A 161 15.36 -36.85 29.74
CA GLU A 161 13.92 -37.15 29.69
C GLU A 161 13.53 -37.74 28.33
N VAL A 162 14.13 -37.24 27.24
CA VAL A 162 13.89 -37.73 25.86
C VAL A 162 14.47 -39.13 25.62
N LEU A 163 15.56 -39.49 26.30
CA LEU A 163 16.21 -40.81 26.17
C LEU A 163 15.69 -41.86 27.19
N LYS A 164 14.80 -41.50 28.11
CA LYS A 164 14.17 -42.46 29.05
C LYS A 164 13.31 -43.50 28.34
N ASP A 165 12.65 -43.14 27.24
CA ASP A 165 11.84 -44.07 26.45
C ASP A 165 12.68 -44.91 25.47
N VAL A 166 14.01 -44.76 25.47
CA VAL A 166 14.95 -45.43 24.56
C VAL A 166 16.01 -46.19 25.37
N GLU A 167 15.58 -47.05 26.30
CA GLU A 167 16.47 -47.89 27.13
C GLU A 167 17.25 -48.98 26.34
N SER A 168 17.13 -49.04 25.01
CA SER A 168 17.70 -50.12 24.18
C SER A 168 18.70 -49.67 23.10
N LEU A 169 19.41 -48.56 23.27
CA LEU A 169 20.54 -48.21 22.40
C LEU A 169 21.89 -48.25 23.14
N PRO A 170 22.96 -48.72 22.49
CA PRO A 170 24.29 -48.74 23.10
C PRO A 170 24.77 -47.31 23.37
N GLN A 171 25.33 -47.10 24.57
CA GLN A 171 25.85 -45.80 24.99
C GLN A 171 26.87 -45.26 23.99
N VAL A 172 26.55 -44.09 23.41
CA VAL A 172 27.44 -43.37 22.50
C VAL A 172 28.69 -42.91 23.27
N PRO A 173 29.91 -43.11 22.74
CA PRO A 173 31.14 -42.68 23.39
C PRO A 173 31.14 -41.16 23.68
N PRO A 174 31.69 -40.73 24.83
CA PRO A 174 31.70 -39.32 25.25
C PRO A 174 32.57 -38.43 24.38
N GLU A 175 33.31 -38.97 23.39
CA GLU A 175 33.96 -38.19 22.34
C GLU A 175 32.95 -37.55 21.35
N VAL A 176 31.83 -38.23 21.01
CA VAL A 176 30.87 -37.70 20.01
C VAL A 176 30.03 -36.56 20.61
N LEU A 177 29.77 -36.61 21.91
CA LEU A 177 29.11 -35.51 22.66
C LEU A 177 30.02 -34.27 22.80
N ARG A 178 31.31 -34.37 22.47
CA ARG A 178 32.28 -33.26 22.51
C ARG A 178 32.52 -32.59 21.15
N VAL A 179 31.86 -33.02 20.08
CA VAL A 179 31.99 -32.39 18.74
C VAL A 179 31.15 -31.10 18.60
N SER A 180 30.32 -30.79 19.58
CA SER A 180 29.77 -29.43 19.78
C SER A 180 30.12 -28.90 21.16
N GLY A 181 31.35 -29.17 21.61
CA GLY A 181 31.99 -28.41 22.66
C GLY A 181 32.17 -26.98 22.17
N THR A 182 31.15 -26.15 22.42
CA THR A 182 31.31 -24.76 22.85
C THR A 182 32.68 -24.64 23.51
N GLN A 183 33.59 -23.96 22.83
CA GLN A 183 34.70 -23.35 23.53
C GLN A 183 34.02 -22.45 24.56
N GLN A 184 33.99 -22.94 25.79
CA GLN A 184 33.75 -22.19 27.00
C GLN A 184 34.85 -21.13 27.07
N ARG A 185 34.77 -20.09 26.24
CA ARG A 185 35.52 -18.85 26.40
C ARG A 185 34.72 -18.01 27.38
N SER A 186 34.82 -18.41 28.64
CA SER A 186 34.73 -17.48 29.75
C SER A 186 35.75 -16.36 29.51
N GLY A 187 35.25 -15.15 29.29
CA GLY A 187 36.03 -13.96 28.94
C GLY A 187 35.50 -13.41 27.62
N GLY A 188 34.62 -12.40 27.70
CA GLY A 188 34.06 -11.72 26.54
C GLY A 188 35.17 -11.39 25.56
N VAL A 189 35.13 -11.99 24.37
CA VAL A 189 36.01 -11.60 23.27
C VAL A 189 35.66 -10.15 23.01
N ASP A 190 36.60 -9.26 23.31
CA ASP A 190 36.44 -7.82 23.16
C ASP A 190 35.96 -7.56 21.73
N LEU A 191 34.87 -6.80 21.59
CA LEU A 191 34.26 -6.53 20.28
C LEU A 191 35.31 -5.97 19.31
N LYS A 192 36.29 -5.26 19.87
CA LYS A 192 37.44 -4.71 19.16
C LYS A 192 38.34 -5.79 18.56
N ASP A 193 38.62 -6.88 19.27
CA ASP A 193 39.42 -7.99 18.73
C ASP A 193 38.71 -8.72 17.59
N LEU A 194 37.38 -8.81 17.64
CA LEU A 194 36.58 -9.38 16.56
C LEU A 194 36.56 -8.47 15.33
N VAL A 195 36.45 -7.15 15.53
CA VAL A 195 36.56 -6.15 14.46
C VAL A 195 37.95 -6.18 13.85
N ASP A 196 39.02 -6.23 14.64
CA ASP A 196 40.40 -6.32 14.16
C ASP A 196 40.65 -7.61 13.35
N GLN A 197 40.06 -8.73 13.77
CA GLN A 197 40.09 -9.98 12.99
C GLN A 197 39.32 -9.87 11.67
N LEU A 198 38.15 -9.23 11.69
CA LEU A 198 37.36 -8.97 10.50
C LEU A 198 38.13 -8.06 9.54
N GLU A 199 38.67 -6.94 10.02
CA GLU A 199 39.50 -6.02 9.23
C GLU A 199 40.71 -6.73 8.61
N LYS A 200 41.40 -7.56 9.38
CA LYS A 200 42.52 -8.39 8.88
C LYS A 200 42.07 -9.38 7.81
N SER A 201 40.90 -10.00 7.96
CA SER A 201 40.33 -10.91 6.96
C SER A 201 39.92 -10.17 5.69
N VAL A 202 39.32 -8.98 5.82
CA VAL A 202 38.90 -8.13 4.70
C VAL A 202 40.13 -7.59 3.96
N LEU A 203 41.18 -7.20 4.66
CA LEU A 203 42.44 -6.76 4.03
C LEU A 203 43.12 -7.91 3.29
N ARG A 204 43.17 -9.12 3.86
CA ARG A 204 43.68 -10.31 3.17
C ARG A 204 42.86 -10.62 1.92
N ALA A 205 41.54 -10.60 2.01
CA ALA A 205 40.64 -10.83 0.88
C ALA A 205 40.82 -9.77 -0.21
N LYS A 206 40.91 -8.49 0.15
CA LYS A 206 41.20 -7.40 -0.80
C LYS A 206 42.55 -7.58 -1.48
N LEU A 207 43.58 -8.03 -0.77
CA LEU A 207 44.90 -8.28 -1.33
C LEU A 207 44.90 -9.47 -2.29
N LEU A 208 44.18 -10.55 -1.95
CA LEU A 208 43.97 -11.70 -2.84
C LEU A 208 43.21 -11.28 -4.11
N LEU A 209 42.13 -10.52 -3.97
CA LEU A 209 41.38 -9.99 -5.10
C LEU A 209 42.25 -9.11 -6.00
N LYS A 210 43.10 -8.24 -5.44
CA LYS A 210 44.03 -7.43 -6.23
C LYS A 210 45.08 -8.28 -6.94
N ARG A 211 45.54 -9.37 -6.33
CA ARG A 211 46.45 -10.33 -6.96
C ARG A 211 45.78 -11.05 -8.13
N GLU A 212 44.56 -11.53 -7.95
CA GLU A 212 43.77 -12.18 -8.99
C GLU A 212 43.41 -11.21 -10.12
N GLN A 213 43.00 -9.98 -9.82
CA GLN A 213 42.75 -8.95 -10.84
C GLN A 213 44.00 -8.67 -11.69
N ARG A 214 45.20 -8.62 -11.07
CA ARG A 214 46.46 -8.48 -11.81
C ARG A 214 46.77 -9.71 -12.66
N LEU A 215 46.44 -10.91 -12.17
CA LEU A 215 46.66 -12.16 -12.89
C LEU A 215 45.70 -12.26 -14.08
N LEU A 216 44.42 -11.88 -13.91
CA LEU A 216 43.44 -11.74 -14.99
C LEU A 216 43.84 -10.67 -15.99
N ALA A 217 44.35 -9.52 -15.55
CA ALA A 217 44.84 -8.48 -16.46
C ALA A 217 46.03 -8.97 -17.30
N LYS A 218 46.96 -9.73 -16.70
CA LYS A 218 48.07 -10.37 -17.41
C LYS A 218 47.57 -11.39 -18.43
N VAL A 219 46.67 -12.28 -18.05
CA VAL A 219 46.07 -13.29 -18.95
C VAL A 219 45.30 -12.61 -20.09
N LYS A 220 44.55 -11.55 -19.82
CA LYS A 220 43.85 -10.77 -20.85
C LYS A 220 44.83 -10.11 -21.82
N SER A 221 45.89 -9.47 -21.32
CA SER A 221 46.92 -8.87 -22.19
C SER A 221 47.72 -9.90 -23.00
N GLU A 222 47.86 -11.13 -22.48
CA GLU A 222 48.51 -12.25 -23.17
C GLU A 222 47.57 -12.88 -24.23
N HIS A 223 46.26 -12.78 -24.04
CA HIS A 223 45.25 -13.27 -24.96
C HIS A 223 44.83 -12.25 -26.04
N ASP A 224 45.11 -10.96 -25.85
CA ASP A 224 44.80 -9.90 -26.82
C ASP A 224 45.70 -9.94 -28.07
N ASN A 225 46.73 -10.81 -28.14
CA ASN A 225 47.52 -11.05 -29.35
C ASN A 225 48.11 -12.48 -29.41
N PRO A 226 47.34 -13.47 -29.91
CA PRO A 226 47.85 -14.26 -31.04
C PRO A 226 46.76 -14.60 -32.09
N PRO A 227 47.14 -14.94 -33.35
CA PRO A 227 46.17 -15.46 -34.32
C PRO A 227 45.60 -16.77 -33.78
N VAL A 228 44.30 -16.80 -33.54
CA VAL A 228 43.59 -17.95 -32.98
C VAL A 228 43.73 -19.13 -33.94
N ASN A 229 44.67 -20.02 -33.64
CA ASN A 229 44.84 -21.27 -34.36
C ASN A 229 43.70 -22.21 -33.92
N GLU A 230 42.82 -22.61 -34.83
CA GLU A 230 41.63 -23.42 -34.52
C GLU A 230 41.98 -24.72 -33.76
N ALA A 231 43.17 -25.27 -34.02
CA ALA A 231 43.74 -26.40 -33.29
C ALA A 231 43.92 -26.12 -31.78
N GLY A 232 44.34 -24.90 -31.40
CA GLY A 232 44.47 -24.49 -30.00
C GLY A 232 43.12 -24.33 -29.30
N ARG A 233 42.08 -23.92 -30.03
CA ARG A 233 40.70 -23.85 -29.51
C ARG A 233 40.12 -25.24 -29.26
N LEU A 234 40.34 -26.18 -30.18
CA LEU A 234 39.92 -27.57 -30.00
C LEU A 234 40.69 -28.24 -28.86
N GLN A 235 41.98 -27.95 -28.71
CA GLN A 235 42.77 -28.43 -27.59
C GLN A 235 42.31 -27.83 -26.26
N ALA A 236 42.01 -26.53 -26.20
CA ALA A 236 41.48 -25.87 -25.01
C ALA A 236 40.08 -26.39 -24.62
N LEU A 237 39.22 -26.66 -25.61
CA LEU A 237 37.94 -27.35 -25.38
C LEU A 237 38.15 -28.80 -24.90
N GLY A 238 39.15 -29.49 -25.45
CA GLY A 238 39.57 -30.81 -25.00
C GLY A 238 40.06 -30.81 -23.55
N THR A 239 40.89 -29.84 -23.15
CA THR A 239 41.36 -29.71 -21.77
C THR A 239 40.23 -29.31 -20.83
N ALA A 240 39.35 -28.39 -21.23
CA ALA A 240 38.18 -28.01 -20.43
C ALA A 240 37.22 -29.19 -20.24
N ARG A 241 37.01 -29.99 -21.29
CA ARG A 241 36.23 -31.23 -21.21
C ARG A 241 36.87 -32.23 -20.25
N ASN A 242 38.19 -32.43 -20.35
CA ASN A 242 38.90 -33.37 -19.49
C ASN A 242 38.92 -32.91 -18.02
N GLU A 243 39.04 -31.62 -17.75
CA GLU A 243 38.92 -31.10 -16.38
C GLU A 243 37.51 -31.22 -15.82
N LEU A 244 36.47 -30.99 -16.65
CA LEU A 244 35.09 -31.22 -16.23
C LEU A 244 34.82 -32.70 -15.94
N ILE A 245 35.38 -33.59 -16.76
CA ILE A 245 35.31 -35.04 -16.52
C ILE A 245 36.03 -35.37 -15.21
N ASN A 246 37.27 -34.91 -15.01
CA ASN A 246 38.00 -35.14 -13.76
C ASN A 246 37.28 -34.55 -12.54
N TRP A 247 36.65 -33.37 -12.67
CA TRP A 247 35.89 -32.76 -11.60
C TRP A 247 34.64 -33.58 -11.27
N ILE A 248 33.88 -34.01 -12.29
CA ILE A 248 32.73 -34.89 -12.11
C ILE A 248 33.15 -36.23 -11.52
N GLU A 249 34.25 -36.82 -12.00
CA GLU A 249 34.78 -38.08 -11.48
C GLU A 249 35.25 -37.93 -10.03
N ALA A 250 35.92 -36.83 -9.67
CA ALA A 250 36.32 -36.54 -8.29
C ALA A 250 35.13 -36.20 -7.38
N GLU A 251 34.08 -35.60 -7.91
CA GLU A 251 32.84 -35.32 -7.18
C GLU A 251 32.04 -36.62 -6.96
N LEU A 252 32.00 -37.49 -7.97
CA LEU A 252 31.35 -38.81 -7.90
C LEU A 252 32.13 -39.78 -7.01
N SER A 253 33.48 -39.75 -7.02
CA SER A 253 34.29 -40.53 -6.09
C SER A 253 34.08 -40.05 -4.66
N ARG A 254 34.03 -38.73 -4.44
CA ARG A 254 33.74 -38.14 -3.13
C ARG A 254 32.31 -38.43 -2.65
N ALA A 255 31.35 -38.58 -3.57
CA ALA A 255 29.98 -39.00 -3.26
C ALA A 255 29.85 -40.52 -3.02
N GLY A 256 30.80 -41.33 -3.51
CA GLY A 256 30.87 -42.77 -3.26
C GLY A 256 31.64 -43.17 -2.00
N GLU A 257 32.55 -42.31 -1.52
CA GLU A 257 33.44 -42.56 -0.38
C GLU A 257 32.88 -42.07 0.98
N SER A 258 31.58 -41.75 1.06
CA SER A 258 30.87 -41.57 2.33
C SER A 258 30.39 -42.89 2.96
N SER A 259 30.96 -44.02 2.55
CA SER A 259 30.90 -45.29 3.27
C SER A 259 32.26 -45.54 3.90
N PRO A 260 32.37 -45.58 5.24
CA PRO A 260 33.63 -45.94 5.87
C PRO A 260 33.81 -47.46 5.75
N ASP A 261 34.63 -47.89 4.81
CA ASP A 261 35.28 -49.20 4.92
C ASP A 261 36.57 -49.02 5.72
N GLU A 262 36.68 -49.70 6.86
CA GLU A 262 37.94 -50.30 7.28
C GLU A 262 37.73 -51.80 7.48
N ASP A 263 38.27 -52.55 6.51
CA ASP A 263 39.02 -53.80 6.60
C ASP A 263 38.61 -54.88 7.62
N ASP A 264 38.22 -56.06 7.11
CA ASP A 264 38.96 -57.30 7.43
C ASP A 264 38.65 -58.49 6.46
N VAL A 265 39.71 -58.91 5.76
CA VAL A 265 40.18 -60.31 5.57
C VAL A 265 39.30 -61.36 4.85
N ASN A 266 39.73 -61.63 3.60
CA ASN A 266 39.99 -62.93 2.97
C ASN A 266 38.89 -63.86 2.41
N THR A 267 39.09 -64.11 1.11
CA THR A 267 38.92 -65.38 0.35
C THR A 267 37.50 -65.79 -0.04
N ILE A 268 37.23 -65.81 -1.36
CA ILE A 268 37.00 -67.01 -2.19
C ILE A 268 36.36 -66.59 -3.54
N ALA A 269 37.13 -66.83 -4.60
CA ALA A 269 36.73 -67.30 -5.94
C ALA A 269 35.55 -66.67 -6.75
N ASN A 270 35.91 -66.34 -7.99
CA ASN A 270 35.10 -66.33 -9.23
C ASN A 270 33.91 -65.34 -9.36
N PRO A 271 34.08 -64.29 -10.18
CA PRO A 271 32.98 -63.48 -10.69
C PRO A 271 32.56 -64.00 -12.06
N GLU A 272 31.52 -64.82 -12.16
CA GLU A 272 30.79 -65.02 -13.42
C GLU A 272 29.45 -65.73 -13.12
N LYS A 273 28.32 -65.13 -13.51
CA LYS A 273 26.93 -65.67 -13.53
C LYS A 273 25.94 -65.36 -12.38
N LYS A 274 26.14 -64.33 -11.55
CA LYS A 274 25.08 -63.83 -10.63
C LYS A 274 24.49 -62.45 -10.96
N GLY A 275 25.06 -61.70 -11.90
CA GLY A 275 24.56 -60.37 -12.29
C GLY A 275 23.28 -60.39 -13.14
N THR A 276 23.13 -61.36 -14.05
CA THR A 276 21.99 -61.43 -14.98
C THR A 276 20.69 -61.87 -14.30
N GLY A 277 20.73 -62.88 -13.43
CA GLY A 277 19.53 -63.35 -12.72
C GLY A 277 18.93 -62.34 -11.74
N CYS A 278 19.76 -61.45 -11.18
CA CYS A 278 19.29 -60.36 -10.31
C CYS A 278 18.55 -59.28 -11.12
N ILE A 279 19.06 -58.93 -12.30
CA ILE A 279 18.45 -57.96 -13.22
C ILE A 279 17.15 -58.52 -13.81
N ASP A 280 17.15 -59.79 -14.24
CA ASP A 280 15.94 -60.44 -14.77
C ASP A 280 14.84 -60.55 -13.69
N GLY A 281 15.23 -60.81 -12.43
CA GLY A 281 14.33 -60.77 -11.29
C GLY A 281 13.74 -59.37 -11.03
N GLN A 282 14.55 -58.32 -11.13
CA GLN A 282 14.10 -56.94 -11.00
C GLN A 282 13.21 -56.50 -12.17
N LEU A 283 13.48 -56.95 -13.40
CA LEU A 283 12.63 -56.70 -14.55
C LEU A 283 11.27 -57.38 -14.41
N ALA A 284 11.25 -58.62 -13.89
CA ALA A 284 10.00 -59.34 -13.63
C ALA A 284 9.15 -58.64 -12.55
N THR A 285 9.76 -58.11 -11.49
CA THR A 285 9.02 -57.36 -10.46
C THR A 285 8.52 -56.01 -10.97
N ILE A 286 9.31 -55.29 -11.78
CA ILE A 286 8.86 -54.06 -12.46
C ILE A 286 7.69 -54.35 -13.40
N GLN A 287 7.76 -55.43 -14.19
CA GLN A 287 6.67 -55.84 -15.09
C GLN A 287 5.41 -56.20 -14.31
N GLN A 288 5.54 -56.89 -13.18
CA GLN A 288 4.42 -57.20 -12.29
C GLN A 288 3.79 -55.93 -11.72
N GLN A 289 4.59 -54.98 -11.22
CA GLN A 289 4.11 -53.70 -10.72
C GLN A 289 3.40 -52.89 -11.80
N TYR A 290 3.95 -52.86 -13.03
CA TYR A 290 3.33 -52.15 -14.16
C TYR A 290 2.01 -52.83 -14.59
N SER A 291 1.93 -54.15 -14.52
CA SER A 291 0.68 -54.89 -14.77
C SER A 291 -0.40 -54.61 -13.70
N GLN A 292 0.00 -54.42 -12.44
CA GLN A 292 -0.91 -54.04 -11.37
C GLN A 292 -1.38 -52.58 -11.54
N TYR A 293 -0.45 -51.68 -11.86
CA TYR A 293 -0.76 -50.27 -12.16
C TYR A 293 -1.74 -50.13 -13.32
N THR A 294 -1.51 -50.84 -14.43
CA THR A 294 -2.40 -50.80 -15.60
C THR A 294 -3.77 -51.38 -15.29
N LYS A 295 -3.87 -52.49 -14.54
CA LYS A 295 -5.15 -53.03 -14.06
C LYS A 295 -5.89 -52.06 -13.13
N ALA A 296 -5.18 -51.41 -12.21
CA ALA A 296 -5.77 -50.40 -11.32
C ALA A 296 -6.27 -49.18 -12.11
N ARG A 297 -5.49 -48.71 -13.09
CA ARG A 297 -5.89 -47.61 -13.98
C ARG A 297 -7.06 -47.98 -14.88
N GLN A 298 -7.11 -49.21 -15.39
CA GLN A 298 -8.25 -49.72 -16.15
C GLN A 298 -9.52 -49.76 -15.28
N LYS A 299 -9.41 -50.23 -14.03
CA LYS A 299 -10.52 -50.18 -13.07
C LYS A 299 -10.99 -48.75 -12.80
N LEU A 300 -10.06 -47.82 -12.58
CA LEU A 300 -10.38 -46.40 -12.37
C LEU A 300 -11.06 -45.78 -13.59
N VAL A 301 -10.58 -46.09 -14.80
CA VAL A 301 -11.24 -45.62 -16.04
C VAL A 301 -12.63 -46.21 -16.14
N LEU A 302 -12.81 -47.52 -15.89
CA LEU A 302 -14.11 -48.17 -15.91
C LEU A 302 -15.09 -47.63 -14.86
N THR A 303 -14.64 -47.22 -13.67
CA THR A 303 -15.52 -46.59 -12.69
C THR A 303 -15.90 -45.17 -13.09
N VAL A 304 -14.97 -44.40 -13.68
CA VAL A 304 -15.24 -43.04 -14.17
C VAL A 304 -16.13 -43.06 -15.41
N THR A 305 -15.93 -44.00 -16.35
CA THR A 305 -16.74 -44.10 -17.57
C THR A 305 -18.03 -44.90 -17.36
N GLY A 306 -18.04 -45.87 -16.46
CA GLY A 306 -19.24 -46.61 -16.06
C GLY A 306 -20.26 -45.73 -15.34
N ARG A 307 -19.79 -44.75 -14.55
CA ARG A 307 -20.67 -43.72 -13.94
C ARG A 307 -21.29 -42.78 -14.99
N LEU A 308 -20.62 -42.56 -16.13
CA LEU A 308 -21.15 -41.77 -17.25
C LEU A 308 -22.15 -42.53 -18.13
N GLN A 309 -22.19 -43.87 -18.05
CA GLN A 309 -23.16 -44.68 -18.81
C GLN A 309 -24.43 -45.01 -18.02
N HIS A 310 -24.43 -44.86 -16.69
CA HIS A 310 -25.56 -45.21 -15.82
C HIS A 310 -26.46 -44.03 -15.40
N GLU A 311 -26.28 -42.84 -15.98
CA GLU A 311 -27.16 -41.68 -15.73
C GLU A 311 -28.25 -41.49 -16.80
N ALA A 312 -28.43 -42.45 -17.71
CA ALA A 312 -29.46 -42.45 -18.73
C ALA A 312 -30.40 -43.66 -18.65
N GLN A 313 -30.96 -43.96 -17.47
CA GLN A 313 -32.21 -44.72 -17.31
C GLN A 313 -32.63 -44.76 -15.83
N ILE A 314 -33.48 -43.81 -15.44
CA ILE A 314 -34.30 -43.93 -14.23
C ILE A 314 -35.61 -44.59 -14.67
N THR A 315 -35.81 -45.86 -14.30
CA THR A 315 -37.13 -46.46 -14.19
C THR A 315 -37.18 -47.28 -12.90
N LEU A 316 -38.19 -46.95 -12.09
CA LEU A 316 -38.75 -47.74 -11.00
C LEU A 316 -38.91 -49.21 -11.41
N ASP A 317 -38.34 -50.13 -10.64
CA ASP A 317 -39.06 -51.09 -9.78
C ASP A 317 -38.16 -52.24 -9.31
N GLU A 318 -38.54 -52.77 -8.14
CA GLU A 318 -38.22 -54.08 -7.54
C GLU A 318 -36.85 -54.35 -6.90
N GLU A 319 -36.92 -54.39 -5.56
CA GLU A 319 -36.09 -55.16 -4.64
C GLU A 319 -35.97 -56.64 -5.08
N PRO A 320 -34.77 -57.23 -4.96
CA PRO A 320 -34.71 -58.41 -4.11
C PRO A 320 -33.49 -58.44 -3.18
N ASP A 321 -33.77 -58.90 -1.95
CA ASP A 321 -32.82 -59.50 -1.03
C ASP A 321 -31.80 -60.41 -1.75
N LEU A 322 -30.53 -60.32 -1.35
CA LEU A 322 -29.78 -61.47 -0.80
C LEU A 322 -28.32 -61.10 -0.44
N ALA A 323 -27.94 -61.58 0.75
CA ALA A 323 -26.60 -61.94 1.22
C ALA A 323 -25.56 -60.83 1.46
N VAL A 324 -25.59 -60.31 2.69
CA VAL A 324 -24.42 -59.76 3.39
C VAL A 324 -23.42 -60.91 3.64
N GLU A 325 -22.39 -61.02 2.80
CA GLU A 325 -21.16 -61.72 3.17
C GLU A 325 -20.15 -60.70 3.71
N SER A 326 -20.01 -60.72 5.03
CA SER A 326 -18.98 -60.04 5.79
C SER A 326 -17.60 -60.58 5.39
N LEU A 327 -16.85 -59.79 4.63
CA LEU A 327 -15.40 -59.92 4.51
C LEU A 327 -14.76 -58.86 5.39
N ASP A 328 -14.29 -59.31 6.55
CA ASP A 328 -13.48 -58.57 7.50
C ASP A 328 -12.36 -57.79 6.82
N SER A 329 -12.60 -56.49 6.58
CA SER A 329 -11.59 -55.51 6.20
C SER A 329 -11.18 -54.71 7.43
N ARG A 330 -10.74 -55.42 8.48
CA ARG A 330 -10.28 -54.84 9.74
C ARG A 330 -8.80 -54.52 9.62
N GLY A 331 -8.47 -53.32 9.12
CA GLY A 331 -7.07 -52.84 9.14
C GLY A 331 -6.72 -51.64 8.27
N VAL A 332 -7.58 -51.18 7.36
CA VAL A 332 -7.28 -50.04 6.47
C VAL A 332 -8.14 -48.80 6.76
N ASP A 333 -9.27 -48.97 7.46
CA ASP A 333 -10.21 -47.87 7.73
C ASP A 333 -9.67 -46.86 8.75
N ASP A 334 -8.94 -47.34 9.77
CA ASP A 334 -8.54 -46.52 10.92
C ASP A 334 -7.51 -45.41 10.56
N MET A 335 -6.57 -45.70 9.66
CA MET A 335 -5.61 -44.69 9.17
C MET A 335 -6.23 -43.68 8.21
N SER A 336 -7.32 -44.05 7.52
CA SER A 336 -8.04 -43.15 6.63
C SER A 336 -8.85 -42.12 7.41
N HIS A 337 -9.44 -42.50 8.56
CA HIS A 337 -10.13 -41.59 9.46
C HIS A 337 -9.22 -40.60 10.18
N VAL A 338 -7.94 -40.97 10.40
CA VAL A 338 -6.95 -40.07 11.03
C VAL A 338 -6.41 -39.03 10.03
N VAL A 339 -6.19 -39.39 8.76
CA VAL A 339 -5.56 -38.51 7.77
C VAL A 339 -6.57 -37.62 7.03
N TYR A 340 -7.81 -38.09 6.83
CA TYR A 340 -8.87 -37.36 6.13
C TYR A 340 -9.16 -35.94 6.69
N PRO A 341 -9.29 -35.71 8.01
CA PRO A 341 -9.55 -34.37 8.53
C PRO A 341 -8.38 -33.40 8.29
N TYR A 342 -7.13 -33.88 8.33
CA TYR A 342 -5.96 -33.04 7.98
C TYR A 342 -5.90 -32.71 6.50
N LEU A 343 -6.39 -33.60 5.63
CA LEU A 343 -6.48 -33.34 4.20
C LEU A 343 -7.55 -32.28 3.89
N GLU A 344 -8.69 -32.32 4.59
CA GLU A 344 -9.74 -31.31 4.49
C GLU A 344 -9.26 -29.94 4.99
N GLU A 345 -8.54 -29.90 6.12
CA GLU A 345 -7.93 -28.68 6.64
C GLU A 345 -6.85 -28.13 5.69
N LEU A 346 -6.00 -28.99 5.11
CA LEU A 346 -4.99 -28.57 4.14
C LEU A 346 -5.62 -28.02 2.86
N VAL A 347 -6.71 -28.62 2.38
CA VAL A 347 -7.46 -28.11 1.23
C VAL A 347 -8.14 -26.78 1.56
N ALA A 348 -8.68 -26.61 2.77
CA ALA A 348 -9.24 -25.35 3.24
C ALA A 348 -8.17 -24.24 3.28
N VAL A 349 -7.00 -24.51 3.86
CA VAL A 349 -5.86 -23.58 3.90
C VAL A 349 -5.36 -23.25 2.49
N ALA A 350 -5.26 -24.24 1.60
CA ALA A 350 -4.87 -24.01 0.21
C ALA A 350 -5.87 -23.11 -0.54
N ASN A 351 -7.17 -23.29 -0.28
CA ASN A 351 -8.23 -22.44 -0.84
C ASN A 351 -8.17 -21.01 -0.27
N GLU A 352 -7.90 -20.85 1.02
CA GLU A 352 -7.70 -19.54 1.64
C GLU A 352 -6.47 -18.83 1.07
N GLN A 353 -5.34 -19.52 0.94
CA GLN A 353 -4.14 -18.99 0.29
C GLN A 353 -4.43 -18.52 -1.15
N LYS A 354 -5.18 -19.32 -1.92
CA LYS A 354 -5.60 -18.93 -3.27
C LYS A 354 -6.48 -17.69 -3.26
N ALA A 355 -7.42 -17.59 -2.32
CA ALA A 355 -8.27 -16.40 -2.16
C ALA A 355 -7.44 -15.16 -1.78
N ILE A 356 -6.49 -15.29 -0.87
CA ILE A 356 -5.57 -14.21 -0.47
C ILE A 356 -4.70 -13.77 -1.65
N ILE A 357 -4.15 -14.71 -2.43
CA ILE A 357 -3.35 -14.39 -3.63
C ILE A 357 -4.20 -13.64 -4.65
N GLN A 358 -5.45 -14.08 -4.87
CA GLN A 358 -6.39 -13.39 -5.77
C GLN A 358 -6.70 -11.98 -5.27
N LEU A 359 -7.00 -11.81 -3.98
CA LEU A 359 -7.25 -10.50 -3.37
C LEU A 359 -6.03 -9.59 -3.49
N LYS A 360 -4.83 -10.10 -3.16
CA LYS A 360 -3.57 -9.37 -3.31
C LYS A 360 -3.38 -8.92 -4.74
N SER A 361 -3.55 -9.81 -5.71
CA SER A 361 -3.41 -9.48 -7.14
C SER A 361 -4.39 -8.38 -7.56
N HIS A 362 -5.66 -8.49 -7.13
CA HIS A 362 -6.69 -7.49 -7.42
C HIS A 362 -6.36 -6.13 -6.79
N LEU A 363 -5.90 -6.10 -5.53
CA LEU A 363 -5.47 -4.89 -4.85
C LEU A 363 -4.25 -4.25 -5.55
N THR A 364 -3.24 -5.05 -5.90
CA THR A 364 -2.06 -4.56 -6.61
C THR A 364 -2.42 -3.97 -7.97
N ILE A 365 -3.28 -4.64 -8.75
CA ILE A 365 -3.76 -4.14 -10.05
C ILE A 365 -4.53 -2.83 -9.87
N ASN A 366 -5.43 -2.77 -8.89
CA ASN A 366 -6.20 -1.55 -8.63
C ASN A 366 -5.32 -0.40 -8.15
N LEU A 367 -4.35 -0.66 -7.27
CA LEU A 367 -3.40 0.36 -6.82
C LEU A 367 -2.58 0.87 -8.00
N ALA A 368 -2.04 -0.03 -8.83
CA ALA A 368 -1.30 0.36 -10.04
C ALA A 368 -2.17 1.17 -11.01
N LYS A 369 -3.44 0.79 -11.19
CA LYS A 369 -4.41 1.54 -11.99
C LYS A 369 -4.67 2.94 -11.43
N GLN A 370 -4.87 3.06 -10.11
CA GLN A 370 -5.08 4.36 -9.46
C GLN A 370 -3.83 5.23 -9.52
N PHE A 371 -2.65 4.66 -9.32
CA PHE A 371 -1.38 5.37 -9.45
C PHE A 371 -1.18 5.91 -10.87
N LYS A 372 -1.45 5.08 -11.89
CA LYS A 372 -1.38 5.50 -13.30
C LYS A 372 -2.40 6.59 -13.61
N ALA A 373 -3.64 6.45 -13.15
CA ALA A 373 -4.69 7.46 -13.35
C ALA A 373 -4.34 8.79 -12.67
N SER A 374 -3.80 8.75 -11.45
CA SER A 374 -3.34 9.93 -10.72
C SER A 374 -2.19 10.63 -11.44
N ASN A 375 -1.18 9.88 -11.90
CA ASN A 375 -0.07 10.45 -12.67
C ASN A 375 -0.52 11.08 -14.00
N GLN A 376 -1.47 10.45 -14.71
CA GLN A 376 -2.05 11.02 -15.92
C GLN A 376 -2.82 12.31 -15.62
N CYS A 377 -3.56 12.36 -14.51
CA CYS A 377 -4.24 13.58 -14.06
C CYS A 377 -3.23 14.70 -13.76
N LEU A 378 -2.15 14.39 -13.01
CA LEU A 378 -1.07 15.33 -12.72
C LEU A 378 -0.35 15.80 -13.99
N GLU A 379 -0.17 14.93 -14.98
CA GLU A 379 0.36 15.31 -16.29
C GLU A 379 -0.57 16.28 -17.01
N ARG A 380 -1.88 15.99 -17.09
CA ARG A 380 -2.83 16.92 -17.73
C ARG A 380 -2.84 18.27 -17.03
N LEU A 381 -2.92 18.29 -15.71
CA LEU A 381 -2.82 19.51 -14.92
C LEU A 381 -1.51 20.26 -15.18
N ALA A 382 -0.40 19.54 -15.37
CA ALA A 382 0.88 20.16 -15.72
C ALA A 382 0.89 20.77 -17.13
N HIS A 383 0.21 20.16 -18.11
CA HIS A 383 0.09 20.72 -19.46
C HIS A 383 -0.89 21.90 -19.52
N GLU A 384 -1.93 21.90 -18.68
CA GLU A 384 -2.90 23.00 -18.54
C GLU A 384 -2.35 24.15 -17.70
N SER A 385 -1.28 23.91 -16.93
CA SER A 385 -0.63 24.90 -16.10
C SER A 385 0.16 25.92 -16.93
N HIS A 386 -0.20 27.19 -16.78
CA HIS A 386 0.65 28.29 -17.23
C HIS A 386 1.77 28.63 -16.21
N LEU A 387 1.68 28.11 -14.99
CA LEU A 387 2.60 28.41 -13.90
C LEU A 387 3.94 27.67 -14.07
N LEU A 388 3.89 26.38 -14.45
CA LEU A 388 5.10 25.56 -14.60
C LEU A 388 6.02 26.04 -15.74
N PRO A 389 5.51 26.43 -16.92
CA PRO A 389 6.36 26.99 -17.98
C PRO A 389 6.92 28.37 -17.63
N ALA A 390 6.17 29.19 -16.88
CA ALA A 390 6.62 30.51 -16.46
C ALA A 390 7.73 30.44 -15.41
N TYR A 391 7.70 29.44 -14.53
CA TYR A 391 8.66 29.24 -13.45
C TYR A 391 9.24 27.81 -13.48
N PRO A 392 10.08 27.49 -14.47
CA PRO A 392 10.69 26.17 -14.57
C PRO A 392 11.66 25.96 -13.40
N MET A 393 11.50 24.87 -12.67
CA MET A 393 12.47 24.49 -11.63
C MET A 393 13.84 24.28 -12.29
N PRO A 394 14.94 24.80 -11.71
CA PRO A 394 16.29 24.43 -12.09
C PRO A 394 16.53 22.96 -11.78
N THR A 395 16.16 22.07 -12.71
CA THR A 395 16.54 20.68 -12.62
C THR A 395 18.05 20.64 -12.75
N GLY A 396 18.75 20.20 -11.71
CA GLY A 396 20.19 19.98 -11.73
C GLY A 396 20.58 19.04 -12.86
N SER A 397 20.83 19.59 -14.04
CA SER A 397 21.59 19.01 -15.13
C SER A 397 22.72 20.01 -15.37
N SER A 398 23.91 19.67 -14.91
CA SER A 398 24.90 19.09 -15.80
C SER A 398 24.98 19.90 -17.09
N HIS A 399 25.84 20.91 -17.05
CA HIS A 399 26.37 21.56 -18.24
C HIS A 399 26.90 20.51 -19.21
N ARG A 400 26.08 20.03 -20.14
CA ARG A 400 26.49 19.64 -21.49
C ARG A 400 25.37 20.01 -22.45
N LYS A 401 25.36 21.29 -22.81
CA LYS A 401 24.86 21.74 -24.11
C LYS A 401 25.71 21.06 -25.17
N GLY A 402 25.09 20.21 -25.97
CA GLY A 402 25.71 19.63 -27.16
C GLY A 402 25.40 18.15 -27.26
N LEU A 403 24.60 17.82 -28.29
CA LEU A 403 24.31 16.50 -28.81
C LEU A 403 23.12 15.78 -28.16
N SER A 404 21.96 16.06 -28.75
CA SER A 404 20.96 15.07 -29.08
C SER A 404 21.58 13.71 -29.44
N LEU A 405 21.52 12.75 -28.52
CA LEU A 405 21.53 11.33 -28.84
C LEU A 405 20.80 10.58 -27.72
N GLU A 406 19.71 9.93 -28.14
CA GLU A 406 18.97 8.85 -27.49
C GLU A 406 18.99 8.79 -25.96
N SER A 407 17.83 9.09 -25.38
CA SER A 407 17.43 8.69 -24.04
C SER A 407 17.79 7.21 -23.84
N SER A 408 18.88 6.98 -23.12
CA SER A 408 19.36 5.64 -22.77
C SER A 408 18.24 4.89 -22.06
N PHE A 409 17.96 3.67 -22.51
CA PHE A 409 16.96 2.76 -21.97
C PHE A 409 17.05 2.61 -20.44
N GLY A 410 18.25 2.79 -19.86
CA GLY A 410 18.46 2.77 -18.41
C GLY A 410 17.91 3.99 -17.65
N ASP A 411 17.81 5.16 -18.28
CA ASP A 411 17.24 6.37 -17.65
C ASP A 411 15.69 6.30 -17.62
N GLU A 412 15.09 5.61 -18.59
CA GLU A 412 13.65 5.41 -18.70
C GLU A 412 13.11 4.39 -17.67
N ILE A 413 13.89 3.35 -17.37
CA ILE A 413 13.55 2.36 -16.33
C ILE A 413 13.70 2.99 -14.93
N SER A 414 14.69 3.86 -14.71
CA SER A 414 14.93 4.50 -13.41
C SER A 414 13.87 5.52 -13.00
N LYS A 415 13.18 6.14 -13.97
CA LYS A 415 12.01 7.02 -13.74
C LYS A 415 10.79 6.26 -13.25
N HIS A 416 10.73 4.96 -13.52
CA HIS A 416 9.61 4.12 -13.11
C HIS A 416 9.76 3.53 -11.69
N GLU A 417 10.95 3.62 -11.09
CA GLU A 417 11.29 3.00 -9.79
C GLU A 417 11.24 3.99 -8.61
N LYS A 418 11.34 5.31 -8.88
CA LYS A 418 11.11 6.37 -7.88
C LYS A 418 9.85 7.15 -8.26
N PRO A 419 9.00 7.56 -7.31
CA PRO A 419 7.74 8.20 -7.64
C PRO A 419 7.99 9.54 -8.34
N ASP A 420 7.82 9.53 -9.66
CA ASP A 420 7.79 10.70 -10.53
C ASP A 420 6.87 11.82 -9.98
N SER A 421 5.81 11.43 -9.27
CA SER A 421 4.90 12.34 -8.58
C SER A 421 5.61 13.26 -7.58
N SER A 422 6.63 12.77 -6.86
CA SER A 422 7.37 13.58 -5.88
C SER A 422 8.21 14.68 -6.55
N ARG A 423 8.84 14.37 -7.69
CA ARG A 423 9.60 15.35 -8.48
C ARG A 423 8.67 16.38 -9.11
N ARG A 424 7.55 15.93 -9.66
CA ARG A 424 6.51 16.81 -10.24
C ARG A 424 5.89 17.72 -9.17
N ALA A 425 5.57 17.18 -7.99
CA ALA A 425 5.05 17.96 -6.87
C ALA A 425 6.06 19.03 -6.42
N ARG A 426 7.36 18.71 -6.35
CA ARG A 426 8.39 19.72 -6.06
C ARG A 426 8.42 20.82 -7.14
N ALA A 427 8.27 20.48 -8.41
CA ALA A 427 8.24 21.47 -9.50
C ALA A 427 7.07 22.45 -9.33
N TRP A 428 5.89 21.95 -8.95
CA TRP A 428 4.73 22.77 -8.62
C TRP A 428 4.95 23.66 -7.39
N VAL A 429 5.53 23.12 -6.32
CA VAL A 429 5.86 23.90 -5.11
C VAL A 429 6.82 25.03 -5.47
N TYR A 430 7.90 24.72 -6.18
CA TYR A 430 8.87 25.73 -6.61
C TYR A 430 8.25 26.81 -7.51
N ALA A 431 7.45 26.40 -8.49
CA ALA A 431 6.78 27.34 -9.38
C ALA A 431 5.80 28.25 -8.62
N SER A 432 5.07 27.70 -7.65
CA SER A 432 4.16 28.47 -6.80
C SER A 432 4.90 29.44 -5.88
N GLU A 433 6.03 29.03 -5.30
CA GLU A 433 6.85 29.87 -4.43
C GLU A 433 7.50 30.99 -5.24
N SER A 434 8.00 30.68 -6.43
CA SER A 434 8.60 31.65 -7.35
C SER A 434 7.57 32.69 -7.81
N ALA A 435 6.37 32.25 -8.20
CA ALA A 435 5.28 33.18 -8.56
C ALA A 435 4.83 34.04 -7.38
N ALA A 436 4.75 33.47 -6.18
CA ALA A 436 4.43 34.23 -4.97
C ALA A 436 5.49 35.28 -4.65
N ASN A 437 6.76 34.96 -4.86
CA ASN A 437 7.86 35.90 -4.65
C ASN A 437 7.85 37.03 -5.68
N VAL A 438 7.63 36.71 -6.96
CA VAL A 438 7.49 37.74 -8.02
C VAL A 438 6.29 38.65 -7.77
N MET A 439 5.13 38.10 -7.40
CA MET A 439 3.97 38.93 -7.06
C MET A 439 4.23 39.82 -5.84
N LYS A 440 4.94 39.33 -4.83
CA LYS A 440 5.34 40.16 -3.67
C LYS A 440 6.27 41.28 -4.11
N GLU A 441 7.25 41.00 -4.96
CA GLU A 441 8.18 42.00 -5.48
C GLU A 441 7.44 43.06 -6.30
N GLU A 442 6.52 42.66 -7.18
CA GLU A 442 5.68 43.59 -7.95
C GLU A 442 4.80 44.48 -7.06
N ILE A 443 4.20 43.91 -6.01
CA ILE A 443 3.41 44.68 -5.04
C ILE A 443 4.29 45.67 -4.29
N LEU A 444 5.50 45.27 -3.89
CA LEU A 444 6.44 46.16 -3.21
C LEU A 444 6.89 47.29 -4.13
N GLU A 445 7.18 47.00 -5.40
CA GLU A 445 7.54 48.02 -6.40
C GLU A 445 6.38 49.02 -6.61
N LYS A 446 5.14 48.53 -6.70
CA LYS A 446 3.95 49.39 -6.83
C LYS A 446 3.69 50.22 -5.58
N LEU A 447 3.95 49.66 -4.39
CA LEU A 447 3.84 50.39 -3.13
C LEU A 447 4.90 51.49 -3.03
N GLU A 448 6.14 51.21 -3.44
CA GLU A 448 7.22 52.20 -3.49
C GLU A 448 6.92 53.32 -4.50
N GLN A 449 6.45 52.97 -5.70
CA GLN A 449 5.98 53.95 -6.69
C GLN A 449 4.84 54.82 -6.12
N GLY A 450 3.91 54.22 -5.39
CA GLY A 450 2.83 54.94 -4.71
C GLY A 450 3.34 55.88 -3.62
N SER A 451 4.31 55.44 -2.80
CA SER A 451 4.94 56.27 -1.77
C SER A 451 5.68 57.46 -2.38
N MET A 452 6.47 57.22 -3.43
CA MET A 452 7.19 58.27 -4.15
C MET A 452 6.24 59.29 -4.76
N ALA A 453 5.12 58.84 -5.36
CA ALA A 453 4.10 59.74 -5.89
C ALA A 453 3.41 60.55 -4.76
N ILE A 454 3.15 59.95 -3.60
CA ILE A 454 2.60 60.68 -2.44
C ILE A 454 3.60 61.73 -1.95
N ASP A 455 4.88 61.38 -1.84
CA ASP A 455 5.93 62.30 -1.43
C ASP A 455 6.11 63.44 -2.43
N GLU A 456 6.02 63.17 -3.73
CA GLU A 456 6.02 64.18 -4.80
C GLU A 456 4.80 65.11 -4.69
N THR A 457 3.59 64.56 -4.49
CA THR A 457 2.39 65.40 -4.27
C THR A 457 2.48 66.22 -2.98
N ARG A 458 3.09 65.69 -1.92
CA ARG A 458 3.34 66.42 -0.68
C ARG A 458 4.33 67.56 -0.90
N GLN A 459 5.41 67.33 -1.63
CA GLN A 459 6.38 68.35 -1.98
C GLN A 459 5.75 69.47 -2.81
N THR A 460 5.00 69.12 -3.86
CA THR A 460 4.28 70.12 -4.68
C THR A 460 3.23 70.89 -3.88
N MET A 461 2.54 70.27 -2.91
CA MET A 461 1.61 70.97 -2.02
C MET A 461 2.33 71.95 -1.09
N LEU A 462 3.50 71.58 -0.54
CA LEU A 462 4.33 72.49 0.26
C LEU A 462 4.87 73.66 -0.59
N GLU A 463 5.25 73.41 -1.84
CA GLU A 463 5.65 74.47 -2.77
C GLU A 463 4.49 75.43 -3.08
N LEU A 464 3.28 74.91 -3.30
CA LEU A 464 2.09 75.74 -3.47
C LEU A 464 1.76 76.55 -2.21
N GLN A 465 1.89 75.95 -1.02
CA GLN A 465 1.69 76.67 0.25
C GLN A 465 2.70 77.81 0.42
N ARG A 466 3.97 77.58 0.06
CA ARG A 466 5.02 78.61 0.02
C ARG A 466 4.70 79.72 -1.00
N LEU A 467 4.22 79.39 -2.19
CA LEU A 467 3.82 80.38 -3.20
C LEU A 467 2.58 81.19 -2.77
N LEU A 468 1.71 80.61 -1.94
CA LEU A 468 0.52 81.28 -1.40
C LEU A 468 0.85 82.22 -0.21
N GLY A 469 2.12 82.30 0.19
CA GLY A 469 2.60 83.22 1.22
C GLY A 469 2.38 82.75 2.65
N ASP A 470 2.05 81.47 2.85
CA ASP A 470 1.87 80.87 4.17
C ASP A 470 3.22 80.33 4.67
N ASP A 471 4.18 81.24 4.87
CA ASP A 471 5.45 80.95 5.55
C ASP A 471 5.21 80.84 7.06
N THR A 472 4.39 79.88 7.49
CA THR A 472 4.54 79.34 8.84
C THR A 472 5.67 78.32 8.76
N GLU A 473 6.88 78.76 9.05
CA GLU A 473 8.01 77.92 9.45
C GLU A 473 7.50 76.90 10.48
N VAL A 474 7.12 75.70 10.02
CA VAL A 474 6.85 74.56 10.90
C VAL A 474 8.20 74.11 11.39
N ILE A 475 8.61 74.73 12.50
CA ILE A 475 9.62 74.24 13.42
C ILE A 475 9.35 72.75 13.60
N ARG A 476 10.25 71.95 13.03
CA ARG A 476 10.33 70.51 13.18
C ARG A 476 10.59 70.21 14.65
N GLY A 477 9.53 70.15 15.44
CA GLY A 477 9.55 69.70 16.82
C GLY A 477 9.83 68.21 16.86
N GLU A 478 11.11 67.84 16.95
CA GLU A 478 11.50 66.68 17.73
C GLU A 478 11.05 66.93 19.17
N LYS A 479 10.24 66.00 19.67
CA LYS A 479 9.87 65.93 21.08
C LYS A 479 11.14 65.72 21.89
N ASP A 480 11.44 66.65 22.77
CA ASP A 480 11.97 66.31 24.08
C ASP A 480 11.20 67.12 25.13
N GLU A 481 10.70 66.39 26.12
CA GLU A 481 10.12 66.94 27.34
C GLU A 481 11.17 67.80 28.05
N ASP A 482 10.86 69.06 28.31
CA ASP A 482 10.76 69.62 29.66
C ASP A 482 10.71 71.16 29.61
N SER A 483 10.09 71.73 30.64
CA SER A 483 10.14 73.14 31.06
C SER A 483 9.07 74.12 30.54
N LEU A 484 8.09 74.33 31.43
CA LEU A 484 7.67 75.64 31.97
C LEU A 484 7.27 76.76 30.98
N THR A 485 5.95 76.91 30.87
CA THR A 485 5.19 78.18 30.83
C THR A 485 5.98 79.46 30.58
N LYS A 486 5.81 80.07 29.39
CA LYS A 486 5.77 81.52 29.24
C LYS A 486 4.94 81.93 28.03
N LYS A 487 3.96 82.78 28.31
CA LYS A 487 3.20 83.61 27.36
C LYS A 487 4.18 84.39 26.48
N GLU A 488 3.93 84.42 25.18
CA GLU A 488 4.17 85.61 24.38
C GLU A 488 3.16 85.68 23.24
N THR A 489 2.34 86.73 23.31
CA THR A 489 1.37 87.15 22.31
C THR A 489 2.10 87.89 21.21
N THR A 490 2.07 87.38 19.98
CA THR A 490 2.45 88.16 18.79
C THR A 490 1.25 88.29 17.87
N ASN A 491 0.81 89.54 17.75
CA ASN A 491 -0.18 90.04 16.81
C ASN A 491 0.24 89.72 15.36
N SER A 492 -0.50 88.86 14.66
CA SER A 492 -0.59 88.93 13.20
C SER A 492 -1.89 89.65 12.85
N LYS A 493 -1.75 90.89 12.36
CA LYS A 493 -2.85 91.67 11.80
C LYS A 493 -3.32 90.96 10.54
N ASP A 494 -4.54 90.45 10.60
CA ASP A 494 -5.24 89.85 9.48
C ASP A 494 -5.51 90.93 8.41
N ILE A 495 -4.91 90.73 7.23
CA ILE A 495 -4.96 91.64 6.07
C ILE A 495 -6.41 91.75 5.52
N TRP A 496 -7.27 90.79 5.85
CA TRP A 496 -8.68 90.78 5.43
C TRP A 496 -9.58 91.74 6.21
N SER A 497 -9.11 92.35 7.30
CA SER A 497 -9.88 93.32 8.09
C SER A 497 -10.03 94.71 7.44
N ILE A 498 -9.42 94.96 6.27
CA ILE A 498 -9.40 96.26 5.60
C ILE A 498 -10.50 96.39 4.52
N ILE A 499 -11.19 95.31 4.14
CA ILE A 499 -12.13 95.33 3.01
C ILE A 499 -13.59 95.63 3.43
N ASP A 500 -13.93 95.56 4.72
CA ASP A 500 -15.27 95.90 5.22
C ASP A 500 -15.47 97.42 5.45
N GLY A 501 -15.03 98.23 4.47
CA GLY A 501 -15.18 99.67 4.45
C GLY A 501 -16.03 100.15 3.26
N SER A 502 -17.30 100.47 3.54
CA SER A 502 -18.16 101.39 2.76
C SER A 502 -18.64 100.98 1.36
N LEU A 503 -19.63 100.07 1.30
CA LEU A 503 -20.59 100.00 0.20
C LEU A 503 -22.02 100.09 0.75
N GLY A 504 -22.48 101.33 0.97
CA GLY A 504 -23.78 101.57 1.58
C GLY A 504 -24.31 102.99 1.39
N VAL A 505 -24.07 103.64 0.25
CA VAL A 505 -24.83 104.84 -0.15
C VAL A 505 -24.92 104.89 -1.69
N ILE A 506 -26.00 104.37 -2.27
CA ILE A 506 -26.46 104.80 -3.59
C ILE A 506 -27.93 105.20 -3.49
N LYS A 507 -28.13 106.49 -3.76
CA LYS A 507 -29.38 107.24 -3.82
C LYS A 507 -30.47 106.55 -4.65
N GLN A 508 -31.68 106.47 -4.09
CA GLN A 508 -32.92 106.45 -4.87
C GLN A 508 -33.30 107.89 -5.22
N GLY A 509 -33.30 108.21 -6.51
CA GLY A 509 -33.86 109.43 -7.07
C GLY A 509 -35.09 109.10 -7.90
N ASP A 510 -36.12 109.91 -7.70
CA ASP A 510 -37.41 109.99 -8.39
C ASP A 510 -37.42 109.63 -9.89
N ARG A 511 -38.49 108.93 -10.31
CA ARG A 511 -39.43 109.49 -11.30
C ARG A 511 -40.75 108.72 -11.37
N ALA A 512 -41.83 109.42 -11.05
CA ALA A 512 -43.17 109.12 -11.54
C ALA A 512 -43.29 109.40 -13.05
N VAL A 513 -44.19 108.69 -13.73
CA VAL A 513 -45.25 109.21 -14.63
C VAL A 513 -45.81 108.06 -15.49
N ALA A 514 -47.15 108.00 -15.49
CA ALA A 514 -48.09 107.28 -16.36
C ALA A 514 -48.26 105.77 -16.14
#